data_AF-A0A0E2Z0L8-F1
#
_entry.id   AF-A0A0E2Z0L8-F1
#
_cell.length_a   1.000
_cell.length_b   1.000
_cell.length_c   1.000
_cell.angle_alpha   90.00
_cell.angle_beta   90.00
_cell.angle_gamma   90.00
#
_symmetry.space_group_name_H-M   'P 1'
#
loop_
_entity.id
_entity.type
_entity.pdbx_description
1 polymer ?
#
loop_
_entity_poly.entity_id
_entity_poly.type
_entity_poly.pdbx_seq_one_letter_code
_entity_poly.pdbx_strand_id
1 'polypeptide(L)'
;MKQFLLMLCAAVLALGLVACQSGGPSVEDFGLTGTWVTEFEPKQENGETLKSKAEVTFSGNTYKYSWFKKLIAEDGSIIHNWSETARETGSVSVSSDYMEWTAKSYGTAEYNKGTQAWSPVNMKSATNDYAIYYSIEGDKLTLMEDYNLDGDFDDVIGVPETIVYTKEK
;
A
#
# COMPACT_ATOMS: atom_id res chain seq x y z
N MET A 1 -50.83 -13.46 -29.16
CA MET A 1 -49.75 -12.56 -29.63
C MET A 1 -49.37 -11.42 -28.67
N LYS A 2 -50.12 -11.12 -27.60
CA LYS A 2 -49.74 -10.05 -26.63
C LYS A 2 -48.81 -10.49 -25.49
N GLN A 3 -48.80 -11.78 -25.14
CA GLN A 3 -47.95 -12.30 -24.05
C GLN A 3 -46.48 -12.54 -24.45
N PHE A 4 -46.22 -12.84 -25.73
CA PHE A 4 -44.85 -13.03 -26.24
C PHE A 4 -44.06 -11.71 -26.29
N LEU A 5 -44.73 -10.59 -26.56
CA LEU A 5 -44.10 -9.27 -26.61
C LEU A 5 -43.69 -8.76 -25.21
N LEU A 6 -44.46 -9.10 -24.17
CA LEU A 6 -44.14 -8.72 -22.78
C LEU A 6 -42.95 -9.51 -22.20
N MET A 7 -42.82 -10.81 -22.53
CA MET A 7 -41.66 -11.59 -22.11
C MET A 7 -40.35 -11.15 -22.80
N LEU A 8 -40.44 -10.70 -24.05
CA LEU A 8 -39.27 -10.21 -24.79
C LEU A 8 -38.73 -8.89 -24.21
N CYS A 9 -39.60 -7.98 -23.77
CA CYS A 9 -39.18 -6.74 -23.11
C CYS A 9 -38.55 -6.98 -21.72
N ALA A 10 -39.04 -7.97 -20.96
CA ALA A 10 -38.46 -8.31 -19.66
C ALA A 10 -37.05 -8.94 -19.79
N ALA A 11 -36.80 -9.71 -20.85
CA ALA A 11 -35.49 -10.31 -21.12
C ALA A 11 -34.43 -9.26 -21.53
N VAL A 12 -34.84 -8.22 -22.27
CA VAL A 12 -33.93 -7.12 -22.66
C VAL A 12 -33.62 -6.19 -21.49
N LEU A 13 -34.56 -5.98 -20.56
CA LEU A 13 -34.32 -5.24 -19.31
C LEU A 13 -33.44 -6.01 -18.32
N ALA A 14 -33.55 -7.34 -18.27
CA ALA A 14 -32.68 -8.17 -17.44
C ALA A 14 -31.23 -8.26 -17.98
N LEU A 15 -31.05 -8.21 -19.30
CA LEU A 15 -29.73 -8.15 -19.94
C LEU A 15 -29.06 -6.77 -19.86
N GLY A 16 -29.83 -5.69 -19.65
CA GLY A 16 -29.29 -4.34 -19.44
C GLY A 16 -28.77 -4.07 -18.03
N LEU A 17 -29.20 -4.84 -17.02
CA LEU A 17 -28.80 -4.66 -15.62
C LEU A 17 -27.49 -5.38 -15.24
N VAL A 18 -27.03 -6.34 -16.04
CA VAL A 18 -25.75 -7.04 -15.81
C VAL A 18 -24.56 -6.23 -16.34
N ALA A 19 -24.80 -5.25 -17.21
CA ALA A 19 -23.74 -4.39 -17.78
C ALA A 19 -23.39 -3.16 -16.91
N CYS A 20 -24.15 -2.89 -15.84
CA CYS A 20 -23.84 -1.83 -14.86
C CYS A 20 -23.15 -2.37 -13.60
N GLN A 21 -22.35 -3.43 -13.75
CA GLN A 21 -21.43 -3.92 -12.72
C GLN A 21 -19.96 -3.69 -13.11
N SER A 22 -19.68 -2.78 -14.05
CA SER A 22 -18.31 -2.37 -14.34
C SER A 22 -17.82 -1.42 -13.24
N GLY A 23 -17.40 -2.02 -12.12
CA GLY A 23 -16.34 -1.42 -11.32
C GLY A 23 -15.21 -1.02 -12.27
N GLY A 24 -14.64 0.16 -12.05
CA GLY A 24 -13.54 0.66 -12.87
C GLY A 24 -12.35 -0.31 -12.92
N PRO A 25 -11.31 0.06 -13.67
CA PRO A 25 -10.09 -0.74 -13.78
C PRO A 25 -9.58 -1.14 -12.38
N SER A 26 -9.15 -2.38 -12.21
CA SER A 26 -8.56 -2.84 -10.95
C SER A 26 -7.04 -2.90 -11.03
N VAL A 27 -6.35 -3.06 -9.90
CA VAL A 27 -4.88 -3.16 -9.85
C VAL A 27 -4.34 -4.36 -10.65
N GLU A 28 -5.15 -5.40 -10.83
CA GLU A 28 -4.84 -6.55 -11.68
C GLU A 28 -4.65 -6.14 -13.15
N ASP A 29 -5.50 -5.24 -13.65
CA ASP A 29 -5.48 -4.79 -15.05
C ASP A 29 -4.17 -4.04 -15.41
N PHE A 30 -3.47 -3.51 -14.39
CA PHE A 30 -2.20 -2.79 -14.54
C PHE A 30 -0.98 -3.59 -14.04
N GLY A 31 -1.15 -4.85 -13.62
CA GLY A 31 -0.04 -5.69 -13.15
C GLY A 31 0.50 -5.34 -11.76
N LEU A 32 -0.22 -4.51 -10.99
CA LEU A 32 0.16 -4.08 -9.64
C LEU A 32 -0.08 -5.15 -8.57
N THR A 33 -0.95 -6.13 -8.81
CA THR A 33 -1.30 -7.18 -7.82
C THR A 33 -0.08 -7.88 -7.24
N GLY A 34 -0.06 -8.06 -5.92
CA GLY A 34 1.03 -8.71 -5.17
C GLY A 34 1.75 -7.77 -4.22
N THR A 35 2.81 -8.27 -3.59
CA THR A 35 3.65 -7.51 -2.66
C THR A 35 4.87 -6.95 -3.37
N TRP A 36 5.16 -5.69 -3.10
CA TRP A 36 6.35 -4.98 -3.57
C TRP A 36 7.14 -4.50 -2.36
N VAL A 37 8.45 -4.70 -2.38
CA VAL A 37 9.33 -4.47 -1.24
C VAL A 37 10.48 -3.56 -1.63
N THR A 38 10.87 -2.66 -0.73
CA THR A 38 12.08 -1.86 -0.86
C THR A 38 12.83 -1.86 0.48
N GLU A 39 14.15 -1.99 0.44
CA GLU A 39 15.00 -1.81 1.62
C GLU A 39 15.73 -0.48 1.51
N PHE A 40 15.78 0.27 2.61
CA PHE A 40 16.45 1.57 2.66
C PHE A 40 17.88 1.41 3.17
N GLU A 41 18.72 2.40 2.87
CA GLU A 41 20.09 2.46 3.39
C GLU A 41 20.10 2.38 4.93
N PRO A 42 20.94 1.51 5.53
CA PRO A 42 21.03 1.40 6.97
C PRO A 42 21.51 2.69 7.63
N LYS A 43 20.94 3.00 8.80
CA LYS A 43 21.37 4.13 9.64
C LYS A 43 22.16 3.62 10.85
N GLN A 44 23.19 4.34 11.25
CA GLN A 44 23.93 4.06 12.49
C GLN A 44 23.37 4.91 13.63
N GLU A 45 22.97 4.28 14.73
CA GLU A 45 22.42 4.94 15.92
C GLU A 45 23.07 4.35 17.17
N ASN A 46 23.83 5.14 17.93
CA ASN A 46 24.41 4.73 19.22
C ASN A 46 25.23 3.42 19.20
N GLY A 47 25.94 3.12 18.11
CA GLY A 47 26.70 1.87 17.94
C GLY A 47 25.86 0.70 17.39
N GLU A 48 24.58 0.92 17.12
CA GLU A 48 23.67 -0.05 16.52
C GLU A 48 23.42 0.29 15.05
N THR A 49 23.19 -0.72 14.23
CA THR A 49 22.74 -0.57 12.84
C THR A 49 21.23 -0.77 12.76
N LEU A 50 20.51 0.29 12.41
CA LEU A 50 19.10 0.27 12.11
C LEU A 50 18.89 0.04 10.61
N LYS A 51 18.27 -1.08 10.26
CA LYS A 51 17.77 -1.35 8.91
C LYS A 51 16.26 -1.09 8.85
N SER A 52 15.81 -0.54 7.73
CA SER A 52 14.40 -0.27 7.46
C SER A 52 14.01 -0.83 6.11
N LYS A 53 12.78 -1.30 5.98
CA LYS A 53 12.17 -1.66 4.69
C LYS A 53 10.71 -1.25 4.66
N ALA A 54 10.16 -1.05 3.47
CA ALA A 54 8.74 -0.83 3.25
C ALA A 54 8.18 -1.89 2.30
N GLU A 55 6.92 -2.25 2.51
CA GLU A 55 6.18 -3.20 1.70
C GLU A 55 4.84 -2.60 1.32
N VAL A 56 4.47 -2.64 0.05
CA VAL A 56 3.11 -2.35 -0.42
C VAL A 56 2.52 -3.59 -1.07
N THR A 57 1.36 -4.03 -0.59
CA THR A 57 0.61 -5.15 -1.15
C THR A 57 -0.67 -4.65 -1.78
N PHE A 58 -0.87 -4.94 -3.07
CA PHE A 58 -2.10 -4.66 -3.79
C PHE A 58 -2.92 -5.93 -4.01
N SER A 59 -4.23 -5.84 -3.79
CA SER A 59 -5.17 -6.93 -4.04
C SER A 59 -6.57 -6.37 -4.31
N GLY A 60 -7.10 -6.55 -5.52
CA GLY A 60 -8.31 -5.86 -5.97
C GLY A 60 -8.16 -4.35 -5.78
N ASN A 61 -9.22 -3.68 -5.34
CA ASN A 61 -9.20 -2.22 -5.15
C ASN A 61 -8.72 -1.83 -3.74
N THR A 62 -7.77 -2.56 -3.18
CA THR A 62 -7.20 -2.30 -1.85
C THR A 62 -5.69 -2.37 -1.84
N TYR A 63 -5.10 -1.62 -0.91
CA TYR A 63 -3.67 -1.69 -0.60
C TYR A 63 -3.45 -1.88 0.90
N LYS A 64 -2.29 -2.46 1.21
CA LYS A 64 -1.69 -2.45 2.54
C LYS A 64 -0.26 -1.94 2.39
N TYR A 65 0.08 -0.87 3.08
CA TYR A 65 1.42 -0.31 3.13
C TYR A 65 2.02 -0.49 4.53
N SER A 66 3.19 -1.10 4.62
CA SER A 66 3.79 -1.50 5.90
C SER A 66 5.27 -1.11 5.96
N TRP A 67 5.69 -0.63 7.13
CA TRP A 67 7.09 -0.33 7.42
C TRP A 67 7.65 -1.31 8.43
N PHE A 68 8.89 -1.72 8.24
CA PHE A 68 9.56 -2.66 9.11
C PHE A 68 10.92 -2.13 9.53
N LYS A 69 11.32 -2.48 10.76
CA LYS A 69 12.65 -2.17 11.29
C LYS A 69 13.34 -3.42 11.80
N LYS A 70 14.66 -3.44 11.65
CA LYS A 70 15.57 -4.44 12.23
C LYS A 70 16.74 -3.71 12.88
N LEU A 71 17.06 -4.06 14.12
CA LEU A 71 18.13 -3.46 14.90
C LEU A 71 19.23 -4.49 15.15
N ILE A 72 20.47 -4.12 14.83
CA ILE A 72 21.65 -4.99 14.93
C ILE A 72 22.66 -4.28 15.84
N ALA A 73 23.17 -4.98 16.84
CA ALA A 73 24.22 -4.46 17.72
C ALA A 73 25.56 -4.33 16.98
N GLU A 74 26.52 -3.62 17.60
CA GLU A 74 27.88 -3.44 17.08
C GLU A 74 28.61 -4.76 16.82
N ASP A 75 28.36 -5.79 17.64
CA ASP A 75 28.93 -7.13 17.50
C ASP A 75 28.26 -7.99 16.41
N GLY A 76 27.27 -7.43 15.71
CA GLY A 76 26.50 -8.09 14.65
C GLY A 76 25.33 -8.93 15.16
N SER A 77 25.09 -9.02 16.47
CA SER A 77 23.93 -9.71 17.02
C SER A 77 22.63 -8.96 16.69
N ILE A 78 21.57 -9.71 16.43
CA ILE A 78 20.25 -9.13 16.14
C ILE A 78 19.57 -8.81 17.48
N ILE A 79 19.50 -7.52 17.82
CA ILE A 79 18.72 -7.04 18.97
C ILE A 79 17.23 -7.20 18.65
N HIS A 80 16.84 -6.83 17.44
CA HIS A 80 15.47 -6.89 16.99
C HIS A 80 15.40 -7.31 15.52
N ASN A 81 14.72 -8.41 15.21
CA ASN A 81 14.55 -8.84 13.82
C ASN A 81 13.44 -8.03 13.13
N TRP A 82 13.29 -8.17 11.82
CA TRP A 82 12.25 -7.46 11.06
C TRP A 82 10.87 -7.55 11.71
N SER A 83 10.41 -6.42 12.24
CA SER A 83 9.05 -6.27 12.76
C SER A 83 8.40 -5.05 12.19
N GLU A 84 7.09 -5.16 11.98
CA GLU A 84 6.28 -4.07 11.46
C GLU A 84 6.14 -2.97 12.50
N THR A 85 6.49 -1.75 12.12
CA THR A 85 6.48 -0.57 12.99
C THR A 85 5.44 0.47 12.60
N ALA A 86 4.92 0.40 11.38
CA ALA A 86 3.78 1.18 10.94
C ALA A 86 3.02 0.41 9.86
N ARG A 87 1.71 0.68 9.76
CA ARG A 87 0.85 0.12 8.73
C ARG A 87 -0.24 1.11 8.36
N GLU A 88 -0.48 1.24 7.07
CA GLU A 88 -1.66 1.85 6.50
C GLU A 88 -2.42 0.83 5.64
N THR A 89 -3.74 0.91 5.63
CA THR A 89 -4.58 0.15 4.70
C THR A 89 -5.68 1.02 4.15
N GLY A 90 -6.03 0.81 2.89
CA GLY A 90 -6.98 1.67 2.21
C GLY A 90 -7.57 1.05 0.94
N SER A 91 -8.32 1.87 0.22
CA SER A 91 -8.72 1.56 -1.15
C SER A 91 -7.77 2.19 -2.15
N VAL A 92 -7.67 1.59 -3.32
CA VAL A 92 -6.97 2.14 -4.47
C VAL A 92 -7.92 2.24 -5.65
N SER A 93 -7.89 3.39 -6.32
CA SER A 93 -8.48 3.61 -7.64
C SER A 93 -7.34 3.83 -8.62
N VAL A 94 -7.31 3.11 -9.74
CA VAL A 94 -6.13 3.08 -10.62
C VAL A 94 -6.48 3.43 -12.07
N SER A 95 -5.60 4.17 -12.72
CA SER A 95 -5.57 4.45 -14.15
C SER A 95 -4.16 4.16 -14.72
N SER A 96 -3.90 4.52 -15.97
CA SER A 96 -2.68 4.13 -16.72
C SER A 96 -1.35 4.55 -16.10
N ASP A 97 -1.31 5.69 -15.43
CA ASP A 97 -0.10 6.39 -14.99
C ASP A 97 -0.26 6.97 -13.57
N TYR A 98 -1.42 6.72 -12.98
CA TYR A 98 -1.86 7.36 -11.75
C TYR A 98 -2.73 6.41 -10.93
N MET A 99 -2.64 6.52 -9.61
CA MET A 99 -3.56 5.92 -8.69
C MET A 99 -3.89 6.86 -7.55
N GLU A 100 -5.10 6.74 -7.04
CA GLU A 100 -5.55 7.40 -5.84
C GLU A 100 -5.63 6.38 -4.71
N TRP A 101 -4.89 6.62 -3.62
CA TRP A 101 -5.02 5.83 -2.41
C TRP A 101 -5.90 6.57 -1.41
N THR A 102 -6.92 5.90 -0.90
CA THR A 102 -7.74 6.40 0.21
C THR A 102 -7.44 5.57 1.44
N ALA A 103 -6.65 6.12 2.37
CA ALA A 103 -6.38 5.50 3.65
C ALA A 103 -7.67 5.36 4.45
N LYS A 104 -7.92 4.15 4.95
CA LYS A 104 -9.06 3.83 5.83
C LYS A 104 -8.62 3.61 7.26
N SER A 105 -7.39 3.14 7.44
CA SER A 105 -6.79 3.01 8.76
C SER A 105 -5.29 3.11 8.71
N TYR A 106 -4.74 3.68 9.78
CA TYR A 106 -3.31 3.82 10.02
C TYR A 106 -2.97 3.46 11.46
N GLY A 107 -1.76 2.97 11.69
CA GLY A 107 -1.24 2.73 13.01
C GLY A 107 0.28 2.66 13.04
N THR A 108 0.83 2.92 14.23
CA THR A 108 2.25 2.77 14.54
C THR A 108 2.43 1.82 15.71
N ALA A 109 3.56 1.12 15.75
CA ALA A 109 4.01 0.39 16.92
C ALA A 109 4.81 1.31 17.84
N GLU A 110 4.79 1.03 19.13
CA GLU A 110 5.63 1.69 20.13
C GLU A 110 6.83 0.83 20.47
N TYR A 111 8.02 1.43 20.54
CA TYR A 111 9.23 0.71 20.94
C TYR A 111 9.33 0.62 22.45
N ASN A 112 9.32 -0.59 22.98
CA ASN A 112 9.57 -0.84 24.39
C ASN A 112 11.06 -1.11 24.63
N LYS A 113 11.74 -0.11 25.21
CA LYS A 113 13.18 -0.21 25.55
C LYS A 113 13.49 -1.32 26.57
N GLY A 114 12.57 -1.64 27.47
CA GLY A 114 12.77 -2.66 28.51
C GLY A 114 12.75 -4.08 27.96
N THR A 115 11.90 -4.35 26.98
CA THR A 115 11.82 -5.67 26.31
C THR A 115 12.54 -5.72 24.96
N GLN A 116 13.09 -4.58 24.50
CA GLN A 116 13.71 -4.41 23.18
C GLN A 116 12.81 -4.90 22.03
N ALA A 117 11.51 -4.59 22.12
CA ALA A 117 10.51 -5.07 21.18
C ALA A 117 9.51 -3.97 20.80
N TRP A 118 9.03 -4.02 19.57
CA TRP A 118 7.90 -3.23 19.12
C TRP A 118 6.60 -3.86 19.58
N SER A 119 5.64 -3.02 19.99
CA SER A 119 4.27 -3.47 20.21
C SER A 119 3.65 -3.97 18.88
N PRO A 120 2.52 -4.70 18.93
CA PRO A 120 1.66 -4.82 17.77
C PRO A 120 1.27 -3.43 17.23
N VAL A 121 1.08 -3.31 15.91
CA VAL A 121 0.56 -2.09 15.30
C VAL A 121 -0.92 -1.93 15.68
N ASN A 122 -1.23 -0.85 16.40
CA ASN A 122 -2.60 -0.55 16.80
C ASN A 122 -3.29 0.33 15.75
N MET A 123 -4.13 -0.29 14.92
CA MET A 123 -4.81 0.38 13.82
C MET A 123 -5.94 1.29 14.32
N LYS A 124 -5.99 2.51 13.81
CA LYS A 124 -7.07 3.48 14.03
C LYS A 124 -7.62 3.93 12.68
N SER A 125 -8.88 4.37 12.65
CA SER A 125 -9.46 4.96 11.45
C SER A 125 -8.63 6.16 11.00
N ALA A 126 -8.42 6.26 9.69
CA ALA A 126 -7.76 7.37 9.01
C ALA A 126 -8.60 7.72 7.77
N THR A 127 -8.46 8.96 7.29
CA THR A 127 -9.11 9.45 6.08
C THR A 127 -8.16 10.43 5.41
N ASN A 128 -7.20 9.87 4.68
CA ASN A 128 -6.26 10.63 3.87
C ASN A 128 -6.37 10.12 2.44
N ASP A 129 -6.28 11.03 1.47
CA ASP A 129 -6.36 10.71 0.05
C ASP A 129 -5.05 11.14 -0.62
N TYR A 130 -4.41 10.21 -1.31
CA TYR A 130 -3.09 10.38 -1.90
C TYR A 130 -3.19 10.24 -3.41
N ALA A 131 -2.62 11.19 -4.12
CA ALA A 131 -2.37 11.12 -5.55
C ALA A 131 -0.99 10.50 -5.78
N ILE A 132 -0.91 9.37 -6.49
CA ILE A 132 0.34 8.63 -6.69
C ILE A 132 0.54 8.33 -8.16
N TYR A 133 1.57 8.91 -8.76
CA TYR A 133 2.06 8.50 -10.07
C TYR A 133 2.85 7.20 -9.93
N TYR A 134 2.68 6.31 -10.90
CA TYR A 134 3.41 5.05 -10.88
C TYR A 134 3.89 4.59 -12.25
N SER A 135 4.93 3.77 -12.24
CA SER A 135 5.37 3.01 -13.39
C SER A 135 5.76 1.59 -12.99
N ILE A 136 5.49 0.63 -13.89
CA ILE A 136 5.95 -0.75 -13.73
C ILE A 136 6.90 -1.10 -14.88
N GLU A 137 8.09 -1.56 -14.52
CA GLU A 137 9.11 -2.03 -15.44
C GLU A 137 9.60 -3.42 -15.00
N GLY A 138 8.95 -4.47 -15.52
CA GLY A 138 9.26 -5.85 -15.14
C GLY A 138 8.90 -6.14 -13.69
N ASP A 139 9.90 -6.40 -12.85
CA ASP A 139 9.75 -6.64 -11.41
C ASP A 139 9.91 -5.37 -10.57
N LYS A 140 9.96 -4.19 -11.19
CA LYS A 140 10.08 -2.91 -10.50
C LYS A 140 8.79 -2.11 -10.55
N LEU A 141 8.40 -1.58 -9.40
CA LEU A 141 7.34 -0.60 -9.24
C LEU A 141 7.96 0.70 -8.74
N THR A 142 7.80 1.79 -9.47
CA THR A 142 8.16 3.13 -9.01
C THR A 142 6.91 3.84 -8.57
N LEU A 143 6.90 4.36 -7.33
CA LEU A 143 5.84 5.21 -6.79
C LEU A 143 6.38 6.62 -6.59
N MET A 144 5.60 7.62 -6.97
CA MET A 144 5.88 9.04 -6.77
C MET A 144 4.59 9.72 -6.28
N GLU A 145 4.60 10.25 -5.07
CA GLU A 145 3.46 10.99 -4.51
C GLU A 145 3.36 12.38 -5.17
N ASP A 146 2.14 12.86 -5.44
CA ASP A 146 1.90 14.17 -6.06
C ASP A 146 2.08 15.32 -5.05
N TYR A 147 2.76 16.36 -5.51
CA TYR A 147 3.44 17.43 -4.78
C TYR A 147 2.52 18.50 -4.17
N ASN A 148 1.44 18.14 -3.46
CA ASN A 148 0.55 19.16 -2.88
C ASN A 148 1.01 19.73 -1.51
N LEU A 149 2.07 19.20 -0.89
CA LEU A 149 2.64 19.69 0.38
C LEU A 149 1.55 19.90 1.46
N ASP A 150 0.54 19.03 1.54
CA ASP A 150 -0.57 19.17 2.49
C ASP A 150 -0.37 18.42 3.82
N GLY A 151 0.78 17.76 3.98
CA GLY A 151 1.23 17.16 5.24
C GLY A 151 0.81 15.71 5.40
N ASP A 152 1.13 14.88 4.41
CA ASP A 152 0.89 13.45 4.40
C ASP A 152 2.22 12.66 4.60
N PHE A 153 2.34 11.41 4.12
CA PHE A 153 3.13 10.35 4.79
C PHE A 153 4.67 10.54 4.80
N ASP A 154 5.21 11.44 4.00
CA ASP A 154 6.64 11.74 3.86
C ASP A 154 7.21 12.61 5.01
N ASP A 155 6.38 13.48 5.60
CA ASP A 155 6.73 14.37 6.72
C ASP A 155 7.04 13.62 8.03
N VAL A 156 6.61 12.37 8.14
CA VAL A 156 6.82 11.54 9.35
C VAL A 156 8.20 10.87 9.35
N ILE A 157 8.85 10.68 8.18
CA ILE A 157 10.04 9.81 8.10
C ILE A 157 11.16 10.29 7.14
N GLY A 158 11.00 11.40 6.42
CA GLY A 158 12.06 11.98 5.59
C GLY A 158 12.51 11.03 4.46
N VAL A 159 11.53 10.48 3.74
CA VAL A 159 11.70 9.50 2.66
C VAL A 159 11.88 10.25 1.33
N PRO A 160 12.64 9.72 0.35
CA PRO A 160 12.65 10.29 -0.99
C PRO A 160 11.24 10.26 -1.63
N GLU A 161 10.87 11.36 -2.29
CA GLU A 161 9.61 11.59 -3.04
C GLU A 161 9.33 10.56 -4.15
N THR A 162 10.33 9.72 -4.46
CA THR A 162 10.21 8.62 -5.40
C THR A 162 10.83 7.37 -4.79
N ILE A 163 10.03 6.30 -4.70
CA ILE A 163 10.46 5.04 -4.11
C ILE A 163 10.33 3.94 -5.16
N VAL A 164 11.41 3.18 -5.34
CA VAL A 164 11.43 2.01 -6.22
C VAL A 164 11.32 0.75 -5.36
N TYR A 165 10.31 -0.04 -5.65
CA TYR A 165 10.05 -1.33 -5.04
C TYR A 165 10.36 -2.46 -6.03
N THR A 166 10.70 -3.62 -5.50
CA THR A 166 10.88 -4.87 -6.25
C THR A 166 9.78 -5.85 -5.88
N LYS A 167 9.22 -6.56 -6.85
CA LYS A 167 8.17 -7.55 -6.63
C LYS A 167 8.71 -8.72 -5.79
N GLU A 168 7.97 -9.06 -4.72
CA GLU A 168 8.26 -10.26 -3.94
C GLU A 168 7.95 -11.51 -4.78
N LYS A 169 8.87 -12.48 -4.81
CA LYS A 169 8.82 -13.67 -5.67
C LYS A 169 7.96 -14.79 -5.10
#